data_AF-A0A1M7AF00-F1
#
_entry.id   AF-A0A1M7AF00-F1
#
_cell.length_a   1.000
_cell.length_b   1.000
_cell.length_c   1.000
_cell.angle_alpha   90.00
_cell.angle_beta   90.00
_cell.angle_gamma   90.00
#
_symmetry.space_group_name_H-M   'P 1'
#
loop_
_entity.id
_entity.type
_entity.pdbx_description
1 polymer ?
#
loop_
_entity_poly.entity_id
_entity_poly.type
_entity_poly.pdbx_seq_one_letter_code
_entity_poly.pdbx_strand_id
1 'polypeptide(L)' 'MATTVLQIRMDEDLKNEAADLFDKMGMDLPTAIRVFLKRAVAEKAIPFEVREPRAAYSANRGIAAL' A
#
# COMPACT_ATOMS: atom_id res chain seq x y z
N MET A 1 -22.17 -12.68 14.90
CA MET A 1 -20.70 -12.57 14.89
C MET A 1 -20.31 -11.37 15.74
N ALA A 2 -19.28 -11.49 16.58
CA ALA A 2 -18.78 -10.37 17.36
C ALA A 2 -18.06 -9.37 16.43
N THR A 3 -18.32 -8.07 16.62
CA THR A 3 -17.63 -6.99 15.89
C THR A 3 -16.66 -6.32 16.86
N THR A 4 -15.42 -6.10 16.41
CA THR A 4 -14.38 -5.41 17.18
C THR A 4 -13.92 -4.18 16.41
N VAL A 5 -13.55 -3.12 17.13
CA VAL A 5 -13.03 -1.87 16.56
C VAL A 5 -11.53 -1.99 16.30
N LEU A 6 -11.09 -1.53 15.12
CA LEU A 6 -9.69 -1.41 14.75
C LEU A 6 -9.31 0.08 14.70
N GLN A 7 -8.41 0.52 15.58
CA GLN A 7 -7.87 1.88 15.59
C GLN A 7 -6.45 1.87 15.04
N ILE A 8 -6.20 2.65 13.97
CA ILE A 8 -4.90 2.76 13.32
C ILE A 8 -4.50 4.23 13.30
N ARG A 9 -3.28 4.53 13.74
CA ARG A 9 -2.67 5.85 13.54
C ARG A 9 -2.06 5.90 12.16
N MET A 10 -2.37 6.95 11.41
CA MET A 10 -1.83 7.21 10.08
C MET A 10 -1.71 8.71 9.87
N ASP A 11 -0.88 9.09 8.91
CA ASP A 11 -0.78 10.45 8.44
C ASP A 11 -2.12 10.93 7.84
N GLU A 12 -2.45 12.20 8.04
CA GLU A 12 -3.73 12.77 7.61
C GLU A 12 -3.81 12.88 6.08
N ASP A 13 -2.72 13.27 5.43
CA ASP A 13 -2.67 13.41 3.98
C ASP A 13 -2.83 12.04 3.31
N LEU A 14 -2.12 11.02 3.83
CA LEU A 14 -2.25 9.64 3.38
C LEU A 14 -3.69 9.11 3.53
N LYS A 15 -4.35 9.43 4.64
CA LYS A 15 -5.75 9.02 4.88
C LYS A 15 -6.67 9.63 3.84
N ASN A 16 -6.51 10.93 3.57
CA ASN A 16 -7.36 11.66 2.65
C ASN A 16 -7.14 11.18 1.20
N GLU A 17 -5.88 10.99 0.80
CA GLU A 17 -5.54 10.44 -0.53
C GLU A 17 -6.13 9.04 -0.74
N ALA A 18 -6.01 8.16 0.26
CA ALA A 18 -6.57 6.82 0.19
C ALA A 18 -8.11 6.84 0.14
N ALA A 19 -8.75 7.71 0.93
CA ALA A 19 -10.21 7.85 0.92
C ALA A 19 -10.72 8.30 -0.46
N ASP A 20 -10.11 9.34 -1.05
CA ASP A 20 -10.46 9.83 -2.39
C ASP A 20 -10.23 8.78 -3.48
N LEU A 21 -9.17 7.98 -3.36
CA LEU A 21 -8.88 6.89 -4.28
C LEU A 21 -9.98 5.83 -4.27
N PHE A 22 -10.37 5.35 -3.09
CA PHE A 22 -11.37 4.29 -2.98
C PHE A 22 -12.79 4.79 -3.27
N ASP A 23 -13.12 6.04 -2.92
CA ASP A 23 -14.40 6.66 -3.27
C ASP A 23 -14.60 6.73 -4.78
N LYS A 24 -13.54 7.04 -5.55
CA LYS A 24 -13.57 7.00 -7.03
C LYS A 24 -13.82 5.58 -7.57
N MET A 25 -13.53 4.54 -6.79
CA MET A 25 -13.81 3.14 -7.11
C MET A 25 -15.16 2.66 -6.55
N GLY A 26 -15.93 3.54 -5.87
CA GLY A 26 -17.20 3.20 -5.24
C GLY A 26 -17.05 2.38 -3.95
N MET A 27 -15.95 2.55 -3.23
CA MET A 27 -15.64 1.80 -2.00
C MET A 27 -15.18 2.73 -0.87
N ASP A 28 -15.65 2.49 0.35
CA ASP A 28 -15.17 3.22 1.52
C ASP A 28 -13.83 2.66 2.03
N LEU A 29 -12.99 3.54 2.59
CA LEU A 29 -11.67 3.19 3.14
C LEU A 29 -11.74 2.01 4.15
N PRO A 30 -12.67 1.96 5.12
CA PRO A 30 -12.80 0.81 6.02
C PRO A 30 -13.07 -0.52 5.28
N THR A 31 -13.86 -0.52 4.21
CA THR A 31 -14.09 -1.72 3.41
C THR A 31 -12.84 -2.14 2.65
N ALA A 32 -12.08 -1.21 2.07
CA ALA A 32 -10.79 -1.51 1.45
C ALA A 32 -9.83 -2.19 2.45
N ILE A 33 -9.74 -1.67 3.68
CA ILE A 33 -8.93 -2.28 4.75
C ILE A 33 -9.44 -3.69 5.11
N ARG A 34 -10.75 -3.90 5.19
CA ARG A 34 -11.31 -5.26 5.44
C ARG A 34 -10.96 -6.22 4.31
N VAL A 35 -11.03 -5.78 3.06
CA VAL A 35 -10.66 -6.59 1.88
C VAL A 35 -9.19 -6.96 1.93
N PHE A 36 -8.31 -5.99 2.21
CA PHE A 36 -6.88 -6.21 2.39
C PHE A 36 -6.60 -7.28 3.45
N LEU A 37 -7.18 -7.14 4.65
CA LEU A 37 -6.97 -8.09 5.75
C LEU A 37 -7.48 -9.49 5.39
N LYS A 38 -8.65 -9.58 4.74
CA LYS A 38 -9.18 -10.87 4.27
C LYS A 38 -8.25 -11.53 3.25
N ARG A 39 -7.69 -10.77 2.31
CA ARG A 39 -6.77 -11.30 1.30
C ARG A 39 -5.46 -11.77 1.94
N ALA A 40 -4.89 -10.98 2.84
CA ALA A 40 -3.68 -11.33 3.57
C ALA A 40 -3.84 -12.63 4.38
N VAL A 41 -4.98 -12.78 5.07
CA VAL A 41 -5.29 -14.00 5.84
C VAL A 41 -5.48 -15.22 4.94
N ALA A 42 -6.10 -15.04 3.77
CA ALA A 42 -6.32 -16.10 2.80
C ALA A 42 -5.02 -16.60 2.17
N GLU A 43 -4.08 -15.69 1.85
CA GLU A 43 -2.80 -16.03 1.23
C GLU A 43 -1.69 -16.38 2.22
N LYS A 44 -1.88 -16.10 3.52
CA LYS A 44 -0.82 -16.18 4.54
C LYS A 44 0.41 -15.35 4.17
N ALA A 45 0.20 -14.26 3.43
CA ALA A 45 1.24 -13.39 2.92
C ALA A 45 0.73 -11.94 2.85
N ILE A 46 1.64 -10.99 2.57
CA ILE A 46 1.26 -9.63 2.22
C ILE A 46 0.69 -9.66 0.79
N PRO A 47 -0.56 -9.21 0.57
CA PRO A 47 -1.26 -9.37 -0.70
C PRO A 47 -0.92 -8.26 -1.70
N PHE A 48 0.35 -7.90 -1.75
CA PHE A 48 0.96 -7.02 -2.74
C PHE A 48 2.44 -7.35 -2.82
N GLU A 49 3.05 -7.12 -3.97
CA GLU A 49 4.48 -7.31 -4.11
C GLU A 49 5.24 -6.25 -3.32
N VAL A 50 5.98 -6.68 -2.29
CA VAL A 50 6.88 -5.80 -1.55
C VAL A 50 8.15 -5.64 -2.40
N ARG A 51 8.26 -4.50 -3.07
CA ARG A 51 9.46 -4.12 -3.83
C ARG A 51 10.13 -2.95 -3.12
N GLU A 52 11.45 -2.99 -3.02
CA GLU A 52 12.21 -1.78 -2.71
C GLU A 52 11.96 -0.78 -3.85
N PRO A 53 11.64 0.50 -3.56
CA PRO A 53 11.55 1.51 -4.61
C PRO A 53 12.92 1.55 -5.27
N ARG A 54 13.00 0.98 -6.48
CA ARG A 54 14.25 0.83 -7.23
C ARG A 54 14.89 2.21 -7.30
N ALA A 55 15.95 2.42 -6.52
CA ALA A 55 16.81 3.58 -6.71
C ALA A 55 17.19 3.54 -8.18
N ALA A 56 16.86 4.61 -8.92
CA ALA A 56 17.26 4.73 -10.31
C ALA A 56 18.79 4.65 -10.34
N TYR A 57 19.32 3.45 -10.62
CA TYR A 57 20.75 3.26 -10.78
C TYR A 57 21.15 4.02 -12.04
N SER A 58 21.55 5.28 -11.88
CA SER A 58 22.25 6.03 -12.91
C SER A 58 23.61 5.38 -13.05
N ALA A 59 23.70 4.37 -13.92
CA ALA A 59 24.96 3.91 -14.44
C ALA A 59 25.58 5.05 -15.24
N ASN A 60 26.21 6.01 -14.57
CA ASN A 60 27.18 6.86 -15.22
C ASN A 60 28.31 5.91 -15.63
N ARG A 61 28.22 5.42 -16.87
CA ARG A 61 29.28 4.69 -17.56
C ARG A 61 30.53 5.56 -17.46
N GLY A 62 31.40 5.22 -16.51
CA GLY A 62 32.78 5.65 -16.52
C GLY A 62 33.48 5.03 -17.72
N ILE A 63 33.21 5.57 -18.91
CA ILE A 63 34.12 5.48 -20.06
C ILE A 63 35.03 6.69 -19.94
N ALA A 64 35.99 6.62 -19.03
CA ALA A 64 37.11 7.57 -18.96
C ALA A 64 38.22 6.97 -18.10
N ALA A 65 38.88 5.94 -18.63
CA ALA A 65 40.26 5.59 -18.28
C ALA A 65 40.82 4.74 -19.43
N LEU A 66 40.97 5.41 -20.58
CA LEU A 66 42.00 5.08 -21.57
C LEU A 66 43.31 5.70 -21.07
#